data_AF-A0A935GKN5-F1
#
_entry.id   AF-A0A935GKN5-F1
#
_cell.length_a   1.000
_cell.length_b   1.000
_cell.length_c   1.000
_cell.angle_alpha   90.00
_cell.angle_beta   90.00
_cell.angle_gamma   90.00
#
_symmetry.space_group_name_H-M   'P 1'
#
loop_
_entity.id
_entity.type
_entity.pdbx_description
1 polymer ?
#
loop_
_entity_poly.entity_id
_entity_poly.type
_entity_poly.pdbx_seq_one_letter_code
_entity_poly.pdbx_strand_id
1 'polypeptide(L)'
;MKTKNKAHDAATYDFPAGEHILIDANVWLYLQPPAAQPAPGRAVAYSQVFSRLLQARAQPVVDALILSEYLNRYIRLEYDVSWKAAYPRFKDFRQSTDSAIVLQAAVAEVNAILRTTTPHDTPLANMDLPAVLGAVQSGTVDFNDGLLLQTCRLNGWKLLTHDGDMTMGGIDLLTTNKKLLLTCS
;
A
#
# COMPACT_ATOMS: atom_id res chain seq x y z
N MET A 1 11.47 14.10 8.21
CA MET A 1 12.17 12.93 7.62
C MET A 1 13.31 13.42 6.75
N LYS A 2 14.57 13.07 7.06
CA LYS A 2 15.74 13.55 6.29
C LYS A 2 16.75 12.44 5.92
N THR A 3 16.49 11.22 6.38
CA THR A 3 17.32 10.05 6.06
C THR A 3 16.73 9.35 4.86
N LYS A 4 17.57 8.93 3.91
CA LYS A 4 17.13 8.09 2.80
C LYS A 4 16.62 6.75 3.32
N ASN A 5 15.63 6.20 2.64
CA ASN A 5 15.24 4.80 2.82
C ASN A 5 16.31 3.88 2.23
N LYS A 6 16.32 2.63 2.68
CA LYS A 6 17.17 1.57 2.14
C LYS A 6 16.30 0.57 1.39
N ALA A 7 16.46 0.48 0.08
CA ALA A 7 15.65 -0.41 -0.76
C ALA A 7 16.36 -1.75 -0.97
N HIS A 8 15.60 -2.83 -0.78
CA HIS A 8 15.98 -4.20 -1.12
C HIS A 8 15.12 -4.68 -2.27
N ASP A 9 15.71 -5.44 -3.20
CA ASP A 9 14.97 -6.06 -4.29
C ASP A 9 14.06 -7.15 -3.73
N ALA A 10 12.75 -6.87 -3.71
CA ALA A 10 11.74 -7.78 -3.18
C ALA A 10 11.70 -9.11 -3.96
N ALA A 11 12.09 -9.10 -5.25
CA ALA A 11 12.09 -10.30 -6.07
C ALA A 11 13.12 -11.35 -5.61
N THR A 12 14.21 -10.91 -4.98
CA THR A 12 15.29 -11.76 -4.48
C THR A 12 15.44 -11.76 -2.97
N TYR A 13 14.68 -10.93 -2.26
CA TYR A 13 14.79 -10.77 -0.82
C TYR A 13 14.46 -12.06 -0.04
N ASP A 14 15.37 -12.43 0.87
CA ASP A 14 15.21 -13.61 1.74
C ASP A 14 14.44 -13.22 3.00
N PHE A 15 13.14 -13.47 2.97
CA PHE A 15 12.23 -13.18 4.08
C PHE A 15 12.58 -14.01 5.32
N PRO A 16 12.90 -13.39 6.47
CA PRO A 16 13.02 -14.08 7.73
C PRO A 16 11.64 -14.46 8.27
N ALA A 17 11.55 -15.63 8.92
CA ALA A 17 10.35 -16.03 9.64
C ALA A 17 10.04 -15.03 10.77
N GLY A 18 8.78 -14.62 10.88
CA GLY A 18 8.34 -13.64 11.87
C GLY A 18 8.60 -12.17 11.52
N GLU A 19 9.27 -11.87 10.40
CA GLU A 19 9.49 -10.48 9.97
C GLU A 19 8.17 -9.81 9.58
N HIS A 20 7.87 -8.66 10.18
CA HIS A 20 6.67 -7.91 9.87
C HIS A 20 6.87 -7.03 8.64
N ILE A 21 5.98 -7.18 7.66
CA ILE A 21 6.01 -6.46 6.40
C ILE A 21 4.71 -5.69 6.24
N LEU A 22 4.76 -4.37 6.36
CA LEU A 22 3.64 -3.50 6.03
C LEU A 22 3.52 -3.44 4.50
N ILE A 23 2.35 -3.81 3.97
CA ILE A 23 2.11 -3.84 2.53
C ILE A 23 1.31 -2.61 2.14
N ASP A 24 1.89 -1.80 1.25
CA ASP A 24 1.31 -0.58 0.71
C ASP A 24 0.03 -0.89 -0.11
N ALA A 25 -0.93 0.04 -0.11
CA ALA A 25 -2.15 -0.03 -0.91
C ALA A 25 -1.85 -0.19 -2.41
N ASN A 26 -0.79 0.44 -2.93
CA ASN A 26 -0.42 0.28 -4.35
C ASN A 26 -0.01 -1.16 -4.71
N VAL A 27 0.57 -1.91 -3.77
CA VAL A 27 0.91 -3.32 -3.96
C VAL A 27 -0.35 -4.18 -3.82
N TRP A 28 -1.24 -3.86 -2.88
CA TRP A 28 -2.53 -4.54 -2.76
C TRP A 28 -3.36 -4.41 -4.03
N LEU A 29 -3.33 -3.27 -4.72
CA LEU A 29 -4.00 -3.09 -6.02
C LEU A 29 -3.40 -3.97 -7.13
N TYR A 30 -2.18 -4.47 -6.98
CA TYR A 30 -1.60 -5.46 -7.90
C TYR A 30 -2.00 -6.89 -7.55
N LEU A 31 -2.15 -7.18 -6.25
CA LEU A 31 -2.52 -8.50 -5.73
C LEU A 31 -4.02 -8.77 -5.83
N GLN A 32 -4.84 -7.74 -5.59
CA GLN A 32 -6.30 -7.76 -5.58
C GLN A 32 -6.82 -6.55 -6.42
N PRO A 33 -6.66 -6.58 -7.75
CA PRO A 33 -7.07 -5.47 -8.61
C PRO A 33 -8.60 -5.39 -8.78
N PRO A 34 -9.15 -4.19 -9.05
CA PRO A 34 -10.52 -4.06 -9.51
C PRO A 34 -10.74 -4.75 -10.86
N ALA A 35 -11.93 -5.31 -11.08
CA ALA A 35 -12.28 -6.05 -12.28
C ALA A 35 -12.16 -5.19 -13.56
N ALA A 36 -12.45 -3.89 -13.46
CA ALA A 36 -12.32 -2.96 -14.59
C ALA A 36 -10.88 -2.69 -15.02
N GLN A 37 -9.87 -3.09 -14.24
CA GLN A 37 -8.47 -2.99 -14.64
C GLN A 37 -7.83 -4.37 -14.79
N PRO A 38 -7.35 -4.72 -16.01
CA PRO A 38 -6.58 -5.94 -16.15
C PRO A 38 -5.36 -5.89 -15.24
N ALA A 39 -5.02 -7.04 -14.64
CA ALA A 39 -3.89 -7.15 -13.73
C ALA A 39 -2.64 -6.54 -14.39
N PRO A 40 -2.03 -5.50 -13.79
CA PRO A 40 -0.90 -4.82 -14.42
C PRO A 40 0.26 -5.80 -14.58
N GLY A 41 1.19 -5.55 -15.50
CA GLY A 41 2.35 -6.44 -15.73
C GLY A 41 3.21 -6.71 -14.48
N ARG A 42 3.06 -5.89 -13.43
CA ARG A 42 3.70 -6.05 -12.12
C ARG A 42 2.99 -7.04 -11.19
N ALA A 43 1.74 -7.40 -11.45
CA ALA A 43 0.95 -8.33 -10.63
C ALA A 43 1.65 -9.68 -10.48
N VAL A 44 2.28 -10.19 -11.54
CA VAL A 44 3.04 -11.44 -11.50
C VAL A 44 4.22 -11.33 -10.52
N ALA A 45 5.01 -10.25 -10.62
CA ALA A 45 6.15 -10.03 -9.75
C ALA A 45 5.73 -9.94 -8.29
N TYR A 46 4.72 -9.11 -7.97
CA TYR A 46 4.27 -8.95 -6.59
C TYR A 46 3.53 -10.17 -6.05
N SER A 47 2.84 -10.96 -6.90
CA SER A 47 2.26 -12.25 -6.48
C SER A 47 3.34 -13.24 -6.08
N GLN A 48 4.46 -13.29 -6.82
CA GLN A 48 5.61 -14.13 -6.47
C GLN A 48 6.28 -13.66 -5.17
N VAL A 49 6.46 -12.35 -5.00
CA VAL A 49 6.97 -11.75 -3.75
C VAL A 49 6.08 -12.13 -2.57
N PHE A 50 4.76 -11.95 -2.70
CA PHE A 50 3.80 -12.26 -1.65
C PHE A 50 3.77 -13.76 -1.31
N SER A 51 3.82 -14.63 -2.33
CA SER A 51 3.92 -16.07 -2.11
C SER A 51 5.19 -16.45 -1.34
N ARG A 52 6.35 -15.87 -1.68
CA ARG A 52 7.62 -16.12 -0.98
C ARG A 52 7.56 -15.66 0.48
N LEU A 53 6.99 -14.48 0.73
CA LEU A 53 6.77 -13.93 2.06
C LEU A 53 5.96 -14.90 2.93
N LEU A 54 4.83 -15.40 2.41
CA LEU A 54 3.98 -16.36 3.13
C LEU A 54 4.68 -17.70 3.38
N GLN A 55 5.38 -18.22 2.37
CA GLN A 55 6.13 -19.48 2.47
C GLN A 55 7.25 -19.40 3.52
N ALA A 56 7.91 -18.25 3.62
CA ALA A 56 8.94 -17.97 4.62
C ALA A 56 8.38 -17.74 6.03
N ARG A 57 7.05 -17.69 6.20
CA ARG A 57 6.37 -17.37 7.47
C ARG A 57 6.71 -15.97 8.00
N ALA A 58 7.02 -15.05 7.10
CA ALA A 58 6.97 -13.62 7.42
C ALA A 58 5.52 -13.21 7.71
N GLN A 59 5.35 -12.09 8.39
CA GLN A 59 4.08 -11.61 8.92
C GLN A 59 3.63 -10.38 8.12
N PRO A 60 2.81 -10.54 7.09
CA PRO A 60 2.27 -9.39 6.38
C PRO A 60 1.27 -8.67 7.31
N VAL A 61 1.39 -7.36 7.39
CA VAL A 61 0.56 -6.51 8.26
C VAL A 61 -0.13 -5.41 7.47
N VAL A 62 -1.25 -4.95 8.01
CA VAL A 62 -2.04 -3.84 7.47
C VAL A 62 -2.56 -2.97 8.61
N ASP A 63 -2.82 -1.71 8.32
CA ASP A 63 -3.52 -0.79 9.22
C ASP A 63 -4.72 -0.13 8.53
N ALA A 64 -5.46 0.70 9.28
CA ALA A 64 -6.63 1.39 8.76
C ALA A 64 -6.32 2.36 7.61
N LEU A 65 -5.12 2.96 7.57
CA LEU A 65 -4.72 3.86 6.49
C LEU A 65 -4.61 3.09 5.17
N ILE A 66 -3.88 1.98 5.17
CA ILE A 66 -3.72 1.11 3.99
C ILE A 66 -5.08 0.65 3.46
N LEU A 67 -5.96 0.15 4.34
CA LEU A 67 -7.28 -0.33 3.93
C LEU A 67 -8.16 0.81 3.39
N SER A 68 -8.09 2.00 3.99
CA SER A 68 -8.85 3.17 3.53
C SER A 68 -8.42 3.64 2.15
N GLU A 69 -7.11 3.65 1.90
CA GLU A 69 -6.54 4.06 0.62
C GLU A 69 -6.84 3.03 -0.47
N TYR A 70 -6.63 1.74 -0.16
CA TYR A 70 -6.97 0.63 -1.05
C TYR A 70 -8.43 0.70 -1.48
N LEU A 71 -9.38 0.77 -0.53
CA LEU A 71 -10.81 0.84 -0.84
C LEU A 71 -11.16 2.05 -1.70
N ASN A 72 -10.67 3.23 -1.32
CA ASN A 72 -10.97 4.45 -2.05
C ASN A 72 -10.43 4.39 -3.48
N ARG A 73 -9.20 3.89 -3.65
CA ARG A 73 -8.57 3.76 -4.97
C ARG A 73 -9.23 2.68 -5.81
N TYR A 74 -9.54 1.51 -5.24
CA TYR A 74 -10.27 0.44 -5.92
C TYR A 74 -11.58 0.95 -6.52
N ILE A 75 -12.43 1.59 -5.70
CA ILE A 75 -13.75 2.08 -6.15
C ILE A 75 -13.57 3.20 -7.19
N ARG A 76 -12.56 4.04 -7.02
CA ARG A 76 -12.25 5.13 -7.96
C ARG A 76 -11.84 4.59 -9.33
N LEU A 77 -11.07 3.51 -9.37
CA LEU A 77 -10.64 2.85 -10.60
C LEU A 77 -11.82 2.23 -11.36
N GLU A 78 -12.70 1.51 -10.66
CA GLU A 78 -13.96 1.00 -11.22
C GLU A 78 -14.81 2.14 -11.80
N TYR A 79 -14.95 3.23 -11.03
CA TYR A 79 -15.68 4.40 -11.48
C TYR A 79 -15.10 5.03 -12.75
N ASP A 80 -13.78 5.29 -12.75
CA ASP A 80 -13.12 6.01 -13.83
C ASP A 80 -13.21 5.25 -15.17
N VAL A 81 -13.20 3.92 -15.13
CA VAL A 81 -13.28 3.07 -16.33
C VAL A 81 -14.71 2.79 -16.74
N SER A 82 -15.58 2.40 -15.81
CA SER A 82 -16.86 1.77 -16.14
C SER A 82 -18.08 2.68 -15.95
N TRP A 83 -17.98 3.70 -15.09
CA TRP A 83 -19.17 4.43 -14.60
C TRP A 83 -19.15 5.94 -14.82
N LYS A 84 -17.98 6.52 -15.11
CA LYS A 84 -17.81 7.97 -15.28
C LYS A 84 -18.68 8.56 -16.39
N ALA A 85 -18.99 7.80 -17.44
CA ALA A 85 -19.87 8.23 -18.52
C ALA A 85 -21.34 8.33 -18.06
N ALA A 86 -21.81 7.37 -17.25
CA ALA A 86 -23.16 7.35 -16.70
C ALA A 86 -23.32 8.31 -15.51
N TYR A 87 -22.26 8.50 -14.75
CA TYR A 87 -22.22 9.34 -13.55
C TYR A 87 -21.04 10.32 -13.66
N PRO A 88 -21.24 11.56 -14.14
CA PRO A 88 -20.15 12.52 -14.29
C PRO A 88 -19.45 12.89 -12.97
N ARG A 89 -20.15 12.75 -11.84
CA ARG A 89 -19.60 12.97 -10.49
C ARG A 89 -19.48 11.64 -9.75
N PHE A 90 -18.29 11.40 -9.19
CA PHE A 90 -18.00 10.20 -8.40
C PHE A 90 -18.96 10.01 -7.22
N LYS A 91 -19.36 11.11 -6.58
CA LYS A 91 -20.28 11.07 -5.44
C LYS A 91 -21.66 10.53 -5.83
N ASP A 92 -22.14 10.87 -7.03
CA ASP A 92 -23.45 10.43 -7.52
C ASP A 92 -23.42 8.93 -7.78
N PHE A 93 -22.35 8.42 -8.41
CA PHE A 93 -22.13 6.99 -8.56
C PHE A 93 -22.11 6.29 -7.20
N ARG A 94 -21.31 6.77 -6.24
CA ARG A 94 -21.19 6.13 -4.92
C ARG A 94 -22.51 6.09 -4.13
N GLN A 95 -23.45 6.98 -4.44
CA GLN A 95 -24.78 7.01 -3.82
C GLN A 95 -25.84 6.26 -4.63
N SER A 96 -25.49 5.76 -5.83
CA SER A 96 -26.42 5.02 -6.69
C SER A 96 -26.45 3.54 -6.35
N THR A 97 -27.53 2.89 -6.77
CA THR A 97 -27.68 1.43 -6.69
C THR A 97 -26.63 0.68 -7.50
N ASP A 98 -26.13 1.29 -8.58
CA ASP A 98 -25.13 0.68 -9.46
C ASP A 98 -23.77 0.50 -8.76
N SER A 99 -23.46 1.34 -7.77
CA SER A 99 -22.24 1.18 -6.98
C SER A 99 -22.27 -0.05 -6.07
N ALA A 100 -23.44 -0.62 -5.77
CA ALA A 100 -23.56 -1.70 -4.79
C ALA A 100 -22.69 -2.91 -5.14
N ILE A 101 -22.64 -3.30 -6.42
CA ILE A 101 -21.84 -4.44 -6.90
C ILE A 101 -20.34 -4.14 -6.75
N VAL A 102 -19.91 -2.92 -7.10
CA VAL A 102 -18.51 -2.48 -6.96
C VAL A 102 -18.08 -2.43 -5.49
N LEU A 103 -18.94 -1.89 -4.61
CA LEU A 103 -18.68 -1.82 -3.18
C LEU A 103 -18.61 -3.22 -2.56
N GLN A 104 -19.49 -4.13 -2.95
CA GLN A 104 -19.48 -5.51 -2.50
C GLN A 104 -18.19 -6.23 -2.90
N ALA A 105 -17.73 -6.06 -4.15
CA ALA A 105 -16.47 -6.61 -4.62
C ALA A 105 -15.28 -6.04 -3.82
N ALA A 106 -15.21 -4.71 -3.64
CA ALA A 106 -14.15 -4.08 -2.87
C ALA A 106 -14.07 -4.59 -1.42
N VAL A 107 -15.22 -4.81 -0.76
CA VAL A 107 -15.28 -5.39 0.59
C VAL A 107 -14.86 -6.86 0.59
N ALA A 108 -15.20 -7.63 -0.44
CA ALA A 108 -14.75 -9.01 -0.57
C ALA A 108 -13.22 -9.10 -0.66
N GLU A 109 -12.59 -8.19 -1.40
CA GLU A 109 -11.13 -8.11 -1.51
C GLU A 109 -10.47 -7.69 -0.19
N VAL A 110 -11.02 -6.70 0.53
CA VAL A 110 -10.52 -6.35 1.87
C VAL A 110 -10.62 -7.53 2.83
N ASN A 111 -11.72 -8.29 2.79
CA ASN A 111 -11.84 -9.51 3.59
C ASN A 111 -10.78 -10.57 3.19
N ALA A 112 -10.39 -10.64 1.93
CA ALA A 112 -9.29 -11.51 1.49
C ALA A 112 -7.94 -11.06 2.02
N ILE A 113 -7.66 -9.75 1.97
CA ILE A 113 -6.47 -9.14 2.58
C ILE A 113 -6.40 -9.53 4.06
N LEU A 114 -7.46 -9.26 4.83
CA LEU A 114 -7.55 -9.53 6.27
C LEU A 114 -7.41 -11.02 6.66
N ARG A 115 -7.68 -11.96 5.75
CA ARG A 115 -7.44 -13.41 6.01
C ARG A 115 -5.96 -13.78 5.91
N THR A 116 -5.17 -12.97 5.23
CA THR A 116 -3.75 -13.24 4.96
C THR A 116 -2.82 -12.32 5.73
N THR A 117 -3.34 -11.36 6.48
CA THR A 117 -2.57 -10.34 7.20
C THR A 117 -3.00 -10.24 8.65
N THR A 118 -2.11 -9.67 9.47
CA THR A 118 -2.43 -9.28 10.85
C THR A 118 -2.76 -7.79 10.88
N PRO A 119 -3.97 -7.38 11.33
CA PRO A 119 -4.30 -5.98 11.53
C PRO A 119 -3.51 -5.37 12.69
N HIS A 120 -3.02 -4.15 12.51
CA HIS A 120 -2.39 -3.37 13.57
C HIS A 120 -2.93 -1.93 13.59
N ASP A 121 -2.92 -1.33 14.78
CA ASP A 121 -3.27 0.07 14.95
C ASP A 121 -2.16 0.98 14.39
N THR A 122 -2.57 2.09 13.78
CA THR A 122 -1.65 3.19 13.46
C THR A 122 -1.23 3.87 14.77
N PRO A 123 0.06 3.87 15.16
CA PRO A 123 0.52 4.34 16.47
C PRO A 123 0.62 5.87 16.57
N LEU A 124 -0.45 6.58 16.19
CA LEU A 124 -0.49 8.04 16.01
C LEU A 124 0.03 8.81 17.22
N ALA A 125 -0.31 8.36 18.43
CA ALA A 125 0.11 9.00 19.68
C ALA A 125 1.63 8.95 19.91
N ASN A 126 2.34 8.01 19.27
CA ASN A 126 3.77 7.83 19.39
C ASN A 126 4.55 8.40 18.20
N MET A 127 3.86 8.95 17.19
CA MET A 127 4.50 9.49 16.00
C MET A 127 5.09 10.88 16.23
N ASP A 128 6.20 11.16 15.55
CA ASP A 128 6.76 12.51 15.46
C ASP A 128 5.96 13.32 14.43
N LEU A 129 4.75 13.73 14.80
CA LEU A 129 3.86 14.51 13.95
C LEU A 129 4.49 15.83 13.46
N PRO A 130 5.24 16.60 14.28
CA PRO A 130 5.98 17.76 13.77
C PRO A 130 6.93 17.41 12.62
N ALA A 131 7.65 16.28 12.70
CA ALA A 131 8.52 15.85 11.60
C ALA A 131 7.76 15.37 10.36
N VAL A 132 6.58 14.76 10.53
CA VAL A 132 5.67 14.39 9.42
C VAL A 132 5.17 15.64 8.73
N LEU A 133 4.56 16.57 9.49
CA LEU A 133 4.02 17.82 8.95
C LEU A 133 5.10 18.67 8.28
N GLY A 134 6.31 18.71 8.84
CA GLY A 134 7.44 19.38 8.20
C GLY A 134 7.82 18.76 6.85
N ALA A 135 7.73 17.44 6.70
CA ALA A 135 7.99 16.74 5.45
C ALA A 135 6.87 16.92 4.41
N VAL A 136 5.61 16.99 4.87
CA VAL A 136 4.45 17.35 4.04
C VAL A 136 4.59 18.79 3.54
N GLN A 137 4.94 19.73 4.41
CA GLN A 137 5.12 21.13 4.05
C GLN A 137 6.25 21.32 3.01
N SER A 138 7.30 20.51 3.04
CA SER A 138 8.36 20.53 2.03
C SER A 138 8.03 19.77 0.75
N GLY A 139 6.86 19.14 0.65
CA GLY A 139 6.45 18.31 -0.48
C GLY A 139 7.28 17.04 -0.65
N THR A 140 7.92 16.56 0.43
CA THR A 140 8.78 15.37 0.39
C THR A 140 7.98 14.08 0.37
N VAL A 141 6.85 14.06 1.10
CA VAL A 141 5.90 12.96 1.19
C VAL A 141 4.51 13.56 1.34
N ASP A 142 3.47 12.79 1.01
CA ASP A 142 2.14 13.14 1.49
C ASP A 142 1.95 12.77 2.97
N PHE A 143 0.81 13.14 3.54
CA PHE A 143 0.56 12.90 4.96
C PHE A 143 0.45 11.41 5.29
N ASN A 144 -0.23 10.62 4.46
CA ASN A 144 -0.42 9.19 4.70
C ASN A 144 0.91 8.46 4.59
N ASP A 145 1.69 8.74 3.56
CA ASP A 145 3.04 8.23 3.38
C ASP A 145 3.91 8.54 4.60
N GLY A 146 3.84 9.77 5.09
CA GLY A 146 4.53 10.17 6.30
C GLY A 146 4.13 9.34 7.52
N LEU A 147 2.84 9.05 7.70
CA LEU A 147 2.36 8.20 8.78
C LEU A 147 2.81 6.73 8.61
N LEU A 148 2.75 6.17 7.39
CA LEU A 148 3.22 4.81 7.11
C LEU A 148 4.72 4.63 7.39
N LEU A 149 5.54 5.62 7.01
CA LEU A 149 6.97 5.65 7.32
C LEU A 149 7.21 5.70 8.84
N GLN A 150 6.42 6.50 9.58
CA GLN A 150 6.50 6.53 11.04
C GLN A 150 6.08 5.20 11.67
N THR A 151 5.00 4.59 11.19
CA THR A 151 4.53 3.26 11.63
C THR A 151 5.64 2.22 11.47
N CYS A 152 6.27 2.16 10.30
CA CYS A 152 7.37 1.22 10.05
C CYS A 152 8.55 1.49 10.98
N ARG A 153 8.94 2.75 11.13
CA ARG A 153 10.07 3.15 11.98
C ARG A 153 9.85 2.81 13.45
N LEU A 154 8.66 3.07 13.99
CA LEU A 154 8.34 2.83 15.40
C LEU A 154 8.31 1.33 15.73
N ASN A 155 7.88 0.50 14.79
CA ASN A 155 7.75 -0.94 15.01
C ASN A 155 8.94 -1.76 14.48
N GLY A 156 9.90 -1.12 13.81
CA GLY A 156 11.00 -1.82 13.12
C GLY A 156 10.55 -2.70 11.96
N TRP A 157 9.45 -2.32 11.29
CA TRP A 157 8.89 -3.05 10.16
C TRP A 157 9.49 -2.58 8.84
N LYS A 158 9.39 -3.45 7.82
CA LYS A 158 9.71 -3.09 6.44
C LYS A 158 8.45 -2.72 5.67
N LEU A 159 8.58 -1.79 4.72
CA LEU A 159 7.48 -1.40 3.84
C LEU A 159 7.66 -2.07 2.48
N LEU A 160 6.69 -2.89 2.07
CA LEU A 160 6.59 -3.41 0.70
C LEU A 160 5.77 -2.42 -0.14
N THR A 161 6.43 -1.72 -1.07
CA THR A 161 5.82 -0.66 -1.89
C THR A 161 6.30 -0.72 -3.34
N HIS A 162 5.53 -0.13 -4.26
CA HIS A 162 5.99 0.23 -5.60
C HIS A 162 6.09 1.74 -5.84
N ASP A 163 5.84 2.56 -4.83
CA ASP A 163 5.85 4.02 -4.98
C ASP A 163 7.28 4.54 -5.19
N GLY A 164 7.54 5.11 -6.36
CA GLY A 164 8.85 5.63 -6.73
C GLY A 164 9.29 6.87 -5.96
N ASP A 165 8.39 7.51 -5.19
CA ASP A 165 8.64 8.75 -4.46
C ASP A 165 8.97 8.50 -2.98
N MET A 166 8.79 7.27 -2.49
CA MET A 166 9.17 6.77 -1.15
C MET A 166 10.70 6.69 -0.93
N THR A 167 11.43 7.76 -1.21
CA THR A 167 12.91 7.77 -1.16
C THR A 167 13.47 8.17 0.20
N MET A 168 12.66 8.81 1.04
CA MET A 168 13.04 9.37 2.33
C MET A 168 12.18 8.78 3.45
N GLY A 169 12.72 8.62 4.65
CA GLY A 169 12.00 8.05 5.80
C GLY A 169 12.91 7.36 6.81
N GLY A 170 14.06 6.84 6.37
CA GLY A 170 15.02 6.11 7.21
C GLY A 170 14.55 4.71 7.58
N ILE A 171 13.79 4.05 6.70
CA ILE A 171 13.31 2.67 6.88
C ILE A 171 13.85 1.76 5.77
N ASP A 172 13.72 0.45 5.98
CA ASP A 172 13.94 -0.55 4.94
C ASP A 172 12.68 -0.72 4.07
N LEU A 173 12.87 -0.66 2.75
CA LEU A 173 11.85 -0.89 1.73
C LEU A 173 12.09 -2.21 1.03
N LEU A 174 11.01 -2.92 0.74
CA LEU A 174 11.01 -4.02 -0.21
C LEU A 174 10.31 -3.52 -1.48
N THR A 175 10.95 -3.65 -2.63
CA THR A 175 10.35 -3.18 -3.89
C THR A 175 10.90 -3.90 -5.11
N THR A 176 10.10 -3.96 -6.18
CA THR A 176 10.59 -4.30 -7.54
C THR A 176 10.73 -3.04 -8.41
N ASN A 177 10.53 -1.85 -7.85
CA ASN A 177 10.67 -0.58 -8.55
C ASN A 177 12.15 -0.23 -8.76
N LYS A 178 12.61 -0.26 -10.01
CA LYS A 178 14.01 0.05 -10.38
C LYS A 178 14.45 1.45 -9.93
N LYS A 179 13.56 2.45 -9.91
CA LYS A 179 13.90 3.82 -9.45
C LYS A 179 14.31 3.79 -7.99
N LEU A 180 13.54 3.13 -7.13
CA LEU A 180 13.85 3.00 -5.71
C LEU A 180 15.14 2.20 -5.50
N LEU A 181 15.29 1.05 -6.18
CA LEU A 181 16.50 0.21 -6.06
C LEU A 181 17.78 0.97 -6.44
N LEU A 182 17.72 1.88 -7.41
CA LEU A 182 18.87 2.71 -7.78
C LEU A 182 19.09 3.88 -6.79
N THR A 183 18.01 4.52 -6.35
CA THR A 183 18.06 5.79 -5.58
C THR A 183 18.35 5.58 -4.08
N CYS A 184 17.96 4.41 -3.57
CA CYS A 184 17.96 4.01 -2.17
C CYS A 184 18.83 2.76 -1.90
N SER A 185 19.81 2.48 -2.78
CA SER A 185 20.78 1.39 -2.58
C SER A 185 21.72 1.63 -1.40
#